data_AF-A0A5C3L8P3-F1
#
_entry.id   AF-A0A5C3L8P3-F1
#
_cell.length_a   1.000
_cell.length_b   1.000
_cell.length_c   1.000
_cell.angle_alpha   90.00
_cell.angle_beta   90.00
_cell.angle_gamma   90.00
#
_symmetry.space_group_name_H-M   'P 1'
#
loop_
_entity.id
_entity.type
_entity.pdbx_description
1 polymer ?
#
loop_
_entity_poly.entity_id
_entity_poly.type
_entity_poly.pdbx_seq_one_letter_code
_entity_poly.pdbx_strand_id
1 'polypeptide(L)'
;MLAFVLAAQLLVASAASLPQSLQARAIVTTPPAGFVVTGTTVSGAGCPSGSSFVRTASIGLTVTYSQFYAEIGAGIPASDNSKSCQTAITASVPVGYAFGISQISGRGYQQLDTGVQSSRTVSYEFDPSNSVSATRSYVGPISGESFVASDALWVLTL
;
A
#
# COMPACT_ATOMS: atom_id res chain seq x y z
N MET A 1 60.33 9.90 53.17
CA MET A 1 60.63 11.04 52.27
C MET A 1 60.29 10.62 50.85
N LEU A 2 59.35 11.35 50.23
CA LEU A 2 59.05 11.45 48.79
C LEU A 2 58.59 10.16 48.06
N ALA A 3 57.29 9.97 47.86
CA ALA A 3 56.47 10.52 46.75
C ALA A 3 56.73 9.80 45.40
N PHE A 4 55.84 8.87 45.05
CA PHE A 4 55.66 8.44 43.66
C PHE A 4 54.17 8.52 43.31
N VAL A 5 53.93 9.40 42.35
CA VAL A 5 52.65 9.97 41.94
C VAL A 5 51.82 8.95 41.17
N LEU A 6 50.57 8.73 41.59
CA LEU A 6 49.52 8.10 40.79
C LEU A 6 49.03 9.11 39.73
N ALA A 7 49.26 8.82 38.45
CA ALA A 7 48.43 9.33 37.36
C ALA A 7 48.75 8.57 36.06
N ALA A 8 47.94 7.57 35.71
CA ALA A 8 47.90 7.03 34.35
C ALA A 8 46.51 7.34 33.78
N GLN A 9 46.50 8.25 32.80
CA GLN A 9 45.33 8.87 32.21
C GLN A 9 44.61 7.88 31.27
N LEU A 10 43.33 7.62 31.55
CA LEU A 10 42.42 6.96 30.61
C LEU A 10 42.05 7.96 29.50
N LEU A 11 42.66 7.85 28.32
CA LEU A 11 42.15 8.51 27.12
C LEU A 11 40.89 7.76 26.65
N VAL A 12 39.73 8.31 26.97
CA VAL A 12 38.46 7.91 26.35
C VAL A 12 38.41 8.59 24.98
N ALA A 13 38.71 7.84 23.92
CA ALA A 13 38.50 8.30 22.55
C ALA A 13 36.99 8.30 22.26
N SER A 14 36.37 9.47 22.35
CA SER A 14 35.00 9.71 21.89
C SER A 14 34.97 9.61 20.37
N ALA A 15 34.59 8.44 19.85
CA ALA A 15 34.23 8.29 18.44
C ALA A 15 32.98 9.15 18.18
N ALA A 16 33.19 10.34 17.62
CA ALA A 16 32.11 11.17 17.09
C ALA A 16 31.45 10.39 15.94
N SER A 17 30.25 9.86 16.18
CA SER A 17 29.40 9.30 15.14
C SER A 17 28.96 10.43 14.22
N LEU A 18 29.53 10.49 13.02
CA LEU A 18 29.03 11.34 11.95
C LEU A 18 27.56 10.96 11.69
N PRO A 19 26.63 11.93 11.58
CA PRO A 19 25.29 11.63 11.11
C PRO A 19 25.41 11.07 9.69
N GLN A 20 25.02 9.80 9.50
CA GLN A 20 24.93 9.22 8.18
C GLN A 20 23.97 10.09 7.36
N SER A 21 24.51 10.75 6.35
CA SER A 21 23.71 11.51 5.40
C SER A 21 22.66 10.58 4.81
N LEU A 22 21.38 10.86 5.09
CA LEU A 22 20.25 10.31 4.35
C LEU A 22 20.44 10.73 2.88
N GLN A 23 21.07 9.87 2.08
CA GLN A 23 21.10 10.05 0.65
C GLN A 23 19.67 9.96 0.15
N ALA A 24 19.13 11.09 -0.31
CA ALA A 24 17.83 11.14 -0.96
C ALA A 24 17.81 10.09 -2.08
N ARG A 25 16.92 9.11 -1.97
CA ARG A 25 16.70 8.13 -3.03
C ARG A 25 16.04 8.84 -4.20
N ALA A 26 16.66 8.78 -5.38
CA ALA A 26 16.05 9.28 -6.59
C ALA A 26 14.83 8.42 -6.94
N ILE A 27 13.64 9.04 -7.06
CA ILE A 27 12.44 8.37 -7.57
C ILE A 27 12.58 8.29 -9.09
N VAL A 28 12.71 7.08 -9.63
CA VAL A 28 12.73 6.84 -11.08
C VAL A 28 11.37 6.32 -11.49
N THR A 29 10.69 7.04 -12.39
CA THR A 29 9.36 6.65 -12.91
C THR A 29 9.44 5.69 -14.08
N THR A 30 10.62 5.58 -14.70
CA THR A 30 10.91 4.58 -15.74
C THR A 30 11.58 3.38 -15.09
N PRO A 31 11.01 2.17 -15.20
CA PRO A 31 11.63 0.99 -14.60
C PRO A 31 13.03 0.75 -15.18
N PRO A 32 14.00 0.37 -14.34
CA PRO A 32 15.30 -0.05 -14.82
C PRO A 32 15.18 -1.30 -15.68
N ALA A 33 16.14 -1.51 -16.58
CA ALA A 33 16.23 -2.73 -17.35
C ALA A 33 16.24 -3.95 -16.41
N GLY A 34 15.35 -4.92 -16.67
CA GLY A 34 15.20 -6.12 -15.85
C GLY A 34 14.10 -6.05 -14.78
N PHE A 35 13.43 -4.90 -14.59
CA PHE A 35 12.20 -4.87 -13.79
C PHE A 35 11.04 -5.52 -14.55
N VAL A 36 10.44 -6.58 -13.98
CA VAL A 36 9.31 -7.29 -14.59
C VAL A 36 8.36 -7.77 -13.50
N VAL A 37 7.05 -7.50 -13.66
CA VAL A 37 6.02 -8.15 -12.84
C VAL A 37 5.84 -9.58 -13.33
N THR A 38 6.24 -10.55 -12.50
CA THR A 38 6.27 -11.98 -12.85
C THR A 38 4.98 -12.71 -12.46
N GLY A 39 4.21 -12.16 -11.52
CA GLY A 39 2.98 -12.79 -11.05
C GLY A 39 2.05 -11.83 -10.36
N THR A 40 0.77 -12.17 -10.36
CA THR A 40 -0.26 -11.48 -9.57
C THR A 40 -1.28 -12.51 -9.11
N THR A 41 -1.58 -12.50 -7.81
CA THR A 41 -2.64 -13.33 -7.23
C THR A 41 -3.68 -12.43 -6.57
N VAL A 42 -4.94 -12.83 -6.67
CA VAL A 42 -6.08 -12.10 -6.10
C VAL A 42 -6.86 -13.07 -5.23
N SER A 43 -7.12 -12.68 -3.99
CA SER A 43 -7.79 -13.53 -3.00
C SER A 43 -8.61 -12.70 -2.02
N GLY A 44 -9.73 -13.25 -1.54
CA GLY A 44 -10.56 -12.62 -0.53
C GLY A 44 -12.03 -12.95 -0.71
N ALA A 45 -12.84 -12.67 0.31
CA ALA A 45 -14.28 -12.94 0.27
C ALA A 45 -15.04 -12.08 -0.76
N GLY A 46 -14.46 -10.94 -1.17
CA GLY A 46 -15.01 -10.06 -2.20
C GLY A 46 -14.63 -10.43 -3.63
N CYS A 47 -13.73 -11.39 -3.83
CA CYS A 47 -13.22 -11.77 -5.13
C CYS A 47 -12.97 -13.28 -5.15
N PRO A 48 -14.05 -14.09 -5.18
CA PRO A 48 -13.93 -15.53 -5.32
C PRO A 48 -13.23 -15.92 -6.63
N SER A 49 -12.74 -17.15 -6.69
CA SER A 49 -12.02 -17.66 -7.87
C SER A 49 -12.83 -17.47 -9.16
N GLY A 50 -12.20 -16.89 -10.17
CA GLY A 50 -12.84 -16.58 -11.46
C GLY A 50 -13.60 -15.25 -11.51
N SER A 51 -13.70 -14.50 -10.42
CA SER A 51 -14.35 -13.18 -10.39
C SER A 51 -13.40 -11.99 -10.61
N SER A 52 -12.12 -12.25 -10.86
CA SER A 52 -11.10 -11.24 -11.09
C SER A 52 -10.33 -11.48 -12.38
N PHE A 53 -9.97 -10.39 -13.05
CA PHE A 53 -9.14 -10.40 -14.25
C PHE A 53 -8.03 -9.37 -14.11
N VAL A 54 -6.77 -9.82 -14.28
CA VAL A 54 -5.59 -8.96 -14.17
C VAL A 54 -5.03 -8.69 -15.55
N ARG A 55 -4.87 -7.41 -15.88
CA ARG A 55 -4.12 -6.94 -17.05
C ARG A 55 -2.86 -6.24 -16.60
N THR A 56 -1.70 -6.73 -17.03
CA THR A 56 -0.39 -6.12 -16.77
C THR A 56 0.02 -5.18 -17.91
N ALA A 57 0.76 -4.14 -17.54
CA ALA A 57 1.44 -3.21 -18.44
C ALA A 57 2.92 -3.09 -18.00
N SER A 58 3.71 -2.28 -18.71
CA SER A 58 5.13 -2.09 -18.41
C SER A 58 5.38 -1.45 -17.03
N ILE A 59 4.51 -0.54 -16.60
CA ILE A 59 4.64 0.23 -15.34
C ILE A 59 3.39 0.20 -14.46
N GLY A 60 2.61 -0.87 -14.55
CA GLY A 60 1.41 -0.99 -13.75
C GLY A 60 0.59 -2.23 -14.06
N LEU A 61 -0.47 -2.41 -13.28
CA LEU A 61 -1.45 -3.45 -13.50
C LEU A 61 -2.85 -2.90 -13.22
N THR A 62 -3.83 -3.54 -13.83
CA THR A 62 -5.25 -3.26 -13.59
C THR A 62 -5.93 -4.56 -13.20
N VAL A 63 -6.57 -4.57 -12.04
CA VAL A 63 -7.43 -5.66 -11.60
C VAL A 63 -8.88 -5.26 -11.83
N THR A 64 -9.60 -6.06 -12.59
CA THR A 64 -11.04 -5.91 -12.82
C THR A 64 -11.76 -6.96 -12.01
N TYR A 65 -12.83 -6.57 -11.32
CA TYR A 65 -13.64 -7.45 -10.49
C TYR A 65 -15.06 -7.52 -11.02
N SER A 66 -15.67 -8.71 -11.02
CA SER A 66 -17.08 -8.92 -11.38
C SER A 66 -17.99 -9.11 -10.16
N GLN A 67 -17.43 -9.46 -8.99
CA GLN A 67 -18.21 -9.76 -7.78
C GLN A 67 -17.73 -9.00 -6.53
N PHE A 68 -16.97 -7.92 -6.72
CA PHE A 68 -16.49 -7.10 -5.61
C PHE A 68 -17.44 -5.95 -5.32
N TYR A 69 -18.51 -6.25 -4.58
CA TYR A 69 -19.52 -5.28 -4.15
C TYR A 69 -20.03 -5.61 -2.75
N ALA A 70 -20.41 -4.58 -2.00
CA ALA A 70 -21.00 -4.72 -0.67
C ALA A 70 -22.41 -4.13 -0.66
N GLU A 71 -23.32 -4.80 0.03
CA GLU A 71 -24.74 -4.47 0.09
C GLU A 71 -25.25 -4.52 1.53
N ILE A 72 -26.27 -3.71 1.81
CA ILE A 72 -26.95 -3.70 3.10
C ILE A 72 -28.43 -3.44 2.86
N GLY A 73 -29.30 -4.11 3.63
CA GLY A 73 -30.74 -3.97 3.49
C GLY A 73 -31.50 -5.12 4.14
N ALA A 74 -32.83 -5.03 4.13
CA ALA A 74 -33.69 -6.10 4.61
C ALA A 74 -33.49 -7.36 3.75
N GLY A 75 -33.18 -8.49 4.38
CA GLY A 75 -32.94 -9.76 3.69
C GLY A 75 -31.51 -9.97 3.15
N ILE A 76 -30.62 -8.97 3.27
CA ILE A 76 -29.21 -9.11 2.92
C ILE A 76 -28.44 -9.68 4.13
N PRO A 77 -27.65 -10.75 3.96
CA PRO A 77 -26.87 -11.31 5.06
C PRO A 77 -25.76 -10.36 5.48
N ALA A 78 -25.40 -10.38 6.77
CA ALA A 78 -24.33 -9.52 7.29
C ALA A 78 -22.97 -9.77 6.62
N SER A 79 -22.73 -10.94 6.03
CA SER A 79 -21.52 -11.24 5.26
C SER A 79 -21.38 -10.45 3.95
N ASP A 80 -22.45 -9.81 3.49
CA ASP A 80 -22.45 -9.01 2.26
C ASP A 80 -22.25 -7.52 2.51
N ASN A 81 -22.27 -7.08 3.78
CA ASN A 81 -22.04 -5.68 4.14
C ASN A 81 -20.56 -5.25 4.04
N SER A 82 -19.64 -6.21 3.97
CA SER A 82 -18.20 -5.98 3.96
C SER A 82 -17.54 -7.04 3.09
N LYS A 83 -16.83 -6.57 2.06
CA LYS A 83 -16.05 -7.41 1.17
C LYS A 83 -14.60 -6.96 1.19
N SER A 84 -13.69 -7.92 1.21
CA SER A 84 -12.26 -7.68 1.14
C SER A 84 -11.63 -8.44 -0.02
N CYS A 85 -10.66 -7.80 -0.64
CA CYS A 85 -9.83 -8.35 -1.70
C CYS A 85 -8.39 -7.93 -1.50
N GLN A 86 -7.50 -8.91 -1.51
CA GLN A 86 -6.05 -8.72 -1.48
C GLN A 86 -5.48 -9.07 -2.84
N THR A 87 -4.62 -8.20 -3.36
CA THR A 87 -3.83 -8.46 -4.56
C THR A 87 -2.37 -8.55 -4.16
N ALA A 88 -1.76 -9.73 -4.31
CA ALA A 88 -0.33 -9.89 -4.11
C ALA A 88 0.39 -9.82 -5.47
N ILE A 89 1.47 -9.04 -5.51
CA ILE A 89 2.24 -8.77 -6.71
C ILE A 89 3.63 -9.34 -6.52
N THR A 90 4.08 -10.14 -7.48
CA THR A 90 5.46 -10.65 -7.52
C THR A 90 6.19 -9.98 -8.68
N ALA A 91 7.36 -9.40 -8.38
CA ALA A 91 8.18 -8.73 -9.39
C ALA A 91 9.65 -9.13 -9.25
N SER A 92 10.34 -9.24 -10.38
CA SER A 92 11.80 -9.29 -10.45
C SER A 92 12.34 -7.86 -10.46
N VAL A 93 13.28 -7.58 -9.56
CA VAL A 93 13.84 -6.25 -9.34
C VAL A 93 15.37 -6.34 -9.43
N PRO A 94 16.03 -5.53 -10.28
CA PRO A 94 17.48 -5.51 -10.37
C PRO A 94 18.16 -5.11 -9.05
N VAL A 95 19.38 -5.59 -8.84
CA VAL A 95 20.18 -5.24 -7.65
C VAL A 95 20.38 -3.72 -7.55
N GLY A 96 20.27 -3.18 -6.33
CA GLY A 96 20.40 -1.75 -6.05
C GLY A 96 19.12 -0.94 -6.23
N TYR A 97 18.01 -1.58 -6.64
CA TYR A 97 16.70 -0.93 -6.77
C TYR A 97 15.70 -1.44 -5.73
N ALA A 98 14.79 -0.55 -5.33
CA ALA A 98 13.54 -0.87 -4.67
C ALA A 98 12.40 -0.34 -5.53
N PHE A 99 11.22 -0.94 -5.43
CA PHE A 99 10.02 -0.47 -6.09
C PHE A 99 8.94 -0.18 -5.07
N GLY A 100 7.98 0.67 -5.45
CA GLY A 100 6.82 0.99 -4.64
C GLY A 100 5.65 1.38 -5.53
N ILE A 101 4.46 1.40 -4.94
CA ILE A 101 3.25 1.84 -5.64
C ILE A 101 3.11 3.35 -5.44
N SER A 102 3.18 4.11 -6.54
CA SER A 102 3.01 5.58 -6.50
C SER A 102 1.55 5.99 -6.37
N GLN A 103 0.65 5.27 -7.03
CA GLN A 103 -0.77 5.59 -7.10
C GLN A 103 -1.60 4.32 -7.27
N ILE A 104 -2.71 4.25 -6.52
CA ILE A 104 -3.79 3.30 -6.76
C ILE A 104 -5.01 4.12 -7.17
N SER A 105 -5.63 3.77 -8.30
CA SER A 105 -6.91 4.34 -8.69
C SER A 105 -7.95 3.24 -8.80
N GLY A 106 -9.11 3.48 -8.18
CA GLY A 106 -10.26 2.62 -8.23
C GLY A 106 -11.42 3.33 -8.92
N ARG A 107 -12.21 2.56 -9.65
CA ARG A 107 -13.48 3.01 -10.22
C ARG A 107 -14.56 2.05 -9.81
N GLY A 108 -15.77 2.55 -9.65
CA GLY A 108 -16.90 1.72 -9.26
C GLY A 108 -18.22 2.46 -9.41
N TYR A 109 -19.25 1.83 -8.87
CA TYR A 109 -20.61 2.34 -8.81
C TYR A 109 -21.09 2.30 -7.36
N GLN A 110 -21.89 3.27 -6.96
CA GLN A 110 -22.46 3.31 -5.63
C GLN A 110 -23.91 3.79 -5.67
N GLN A 111 -24.74 3.11 -4.89
CA GLN A 111 -26.12 3.48 -4.62
C GLN A 111 -26.32 3.39 -3.11
N LEU A 112 -26.68 4.50 -2.48
CA LEU A 112 -26.85 4.61 -1.03
C LEU A 112 -28.20 5.25 -0.74
N ASP A 113 -29.02 4.56 0.06
CA ASP A 113 -30.26 5.14 0.58
C ASP A 113 -29.96 6.20 1.65
N THR A 114 -30.98 7.00 2.00
CA THR A 114 -30.85 8.03 3.03
C THR A 114 -30.35 7.44 4.36
N GLY A 115 -29.25 8.00 4.88
CA GLY A 115 -28.64 7.56 6.14
C GLY A 115 -27.74 6.34 6.03
N VAL A 116 -27.64 5.70 4.85
CA VAL A 116 -26.68 4.61 4.62
C VAL A 116 -25.28 5.19 4.42
N GLN A 117 -24.30 4.59 5.09
CA GLN A 117 -22.89 4.92 4.94
C GLN A 117 -22.15 3.78 4.24
N SER A 118 -21.30 4.12 3.28
CA SER A 118 -20.34 3.21 2.67
C SER A 118 -18.92 3.70 2.96
N SER A 119 -18.00 2.77 3.19
CA SER A 119 -16.58 3.05 3.34
C SER A 119 -15.76 2.13 2.45
N ARG A 120 -14.71 2.70 1.85
CA ARG A 120 -13.73 1.99 1.04
C ARG A 120 -12.35 2.30 1.59
N THR A 121 -11.65 1.26 2.00
CA THR A 121 -10.25 1.34 2.43
C THR A 121 -9.37 0.65 1.40
N VAL A 122 -8.29 1.32 1.01
CA VAL A 122 -7.22 0.75 0.20
C VAL A 122 -5.95 0.76 1.04
N SER A 123 -5.34 -0.41 1.20
CA SER A 123 -4.12 -0.59 1.97
C SER A 123 -3.01 -1.12 1.06
N TYR A 124 -1.81 -0.59 1.25
CA TYR A 124 -0.59 -1.08 0.62
C TYR A 124 0.40 -1.48 1.71
N GLU A 125 0.91 -2.69 1.57
CA GLU A 125 1.81 -3.31 2.53
C GLU A 125 3.02 -3.84 1.75
N PHE A 126 4.20 -3.27 2.00
CA PHE A 126 5.45 -3.77 1.40
C PHE A 126 6.11 -4.79 2.33
N ASP A 127 6.03 -4.54 3.64
CA ASP A 127 6.40 -5.48 4.68
C ASP A 127 5.35 -5.41 5.82
N PRO A 128 5.28 -6.42 6.70
CA PRO A 128 4.27 -6.47 7.76
C PRO A 128 4.33 -5.30 8.76
N SER A 129 5.44 -4.57 8.83
CA SER A 129 5.64 -3.43 9.72
C SER A 129 5.38 -2.06 9.06
N ASN A 130 5.28 -2.01 7.73
CA ASN A 130 5.12 -0.79 6.94
C ASN A 130 3.89 -0.93 6.03
N SER A 131 2.76 -0.46 6.54
CA SER A 131 1.51 -0.35 5.80
C SER A 131 1.05 1.11 5.69
N VAL A 132 0.53 1.48 4.52
CA VAL A 132 -0.10 2.77 4.27
C VAL A 132 -1.53 2.52 3.79
N SER A 133 -2.49 3.21 4.39
CA SER A 133 -3.90 3.05 4.06
C SER A 133 -4.57 4.38 3.75
N ALA A 134 -5.50 4.36 2.81
CA ALA A 134 -6.38 5.48 2.48
C ALA A 134 -7.84 5.01 2.59
N THR A 135 -8.64 5.76 3.35
CA THR A 135 -10.06 5.47 3.54
C THR A 135 -10.90 6.60 2.97
N ARG A 136 -11.95 6.23 2.23
CA ARG A 136 -12.97 7.15 1.73
C ARG A 136 -14.33 6.67 2.20
N SER A 137 -15.11 7.59 2.74
CA SER A 137 -16.47 7.31 3.20
C SER A 137 -17.46 8.20 2.47
N TYR A 138 -18.63 7.64 2.21
CA TYR A 138 -19.74 8.30 1.53
C TYR A 138 -21.00 8.10 2.36
N VAL A 139 -21.86 9.10 2.39
CA VAL A 139 -23.16 9.04 3.08
C VAL A 139 -24.24 9.33 2.05
N GLY A 140 -25.27 8.50 2.02
CA GLY A 140 -26.41 8.67 1.13
C GLY A 140 -27.23 9.93 1.45
N PRO A 141 -28.15 10.34 0.57
CA PRO A 141 -28.57 9.58 -0.60
C PRO A 141 -27.63 9.72 -1.81
N ILE A 142 -27.28 8.60 -2.45
CA ILE A 142 -26.60 8.56 -3.75
C ILE A 142 -27.42 7.64 -4.66
N SER A 143 -27.99 8.19 -5.74
CA SER A 143 -28.85 7.45 -6.65
C SER A 143 -28.08 6.97 -7.86
N GLY A 144 -27.20 6.01 -7.63
CA GLY A 144 -26.60 5.24 -8.71
C GLY A 144 -25.58 6.00 -9.55
N GLU A 145 -24.48 6.42 -8.91
CA GLU A 145 -23.44 7.20 -9.54
C GLU A 145 -22.13 6.40 -9.70
N SER A 146 -21.44 6.61 -10.81
CA SER A 146 -20.07 6.11 -10.96
C SER A 146 -19.10 7.01 -10.19
N PHE A 147 -18.15 6.41 -9.47
CA PHE A 147 -17.08 7.15 -8.81
C PHE A 147 -15.71 6.75 -9.36
N VAL A 148 -14.78 7.69 -9.28
CA VAL A 148 -13.36 7.48 -9.50
C VAL A 148 -12.63 7.99 -8.26
N ALA A 149 -11.89 7.13 -7.59
CA ALA A 149 -11.08 7.46 -6.44
C ALA A 149 -9.62 7.19 -6.76
N SER A 150 -8.79 8.21 -6.62
CA SER A 150 -7.33 8.08 -6.68
C SER A 150 -6.77 8.25 -5.29
N ASP A 151 -6.02 7.25 -4.87
CA ASP A 151 -5.37 7.16 -3.57
C ASP A 151 -3.86 7.12 -3.86
N ALA A 152 -3.20 8.22 -3.56
CA ALA A 152 -1.80 8.40 -3.88
C ALA A 152 -0.99 8.00 -2.63
N LEU A 153 -0.13 6.99 -2.78
CA LEU A 153 0.50 6.29 -1.65
C LEU A 153 1.98 6.66 -1.47
N TRP A 154 2.38 7.82 -1.99
CA TRP A 154 3.74 8.38 -1.91
C TRP A 154 4.20 8.74 -0.48
N VAL A 155 3.46 8.34 0.56
CA VAL A 155 3.87 8.40 1.97
C VAL A 155 4.87 7.26 2.30
N LEU A 156 5.76 6.96 1.37
CA LEU A 156 6.99 6.21 1.60
C LEU A 156 8.15 7.17 1.33
N THR A 157 8.23 8.23 2.13
CA THR A 157 9.51 8.87 2.42
C THR A 157 10.34 7.87 3.23
N LEU A 158 11.18 7.11 2.52
CA LEU A 158 12.40 6.52 3.08
C LEU A 158 13.43 7.62 3.33
#